data_AF-A0AA37I7F2-F1
#
_entry.id   AF-A0AA37I7F2-F1
#
_cell.length_a   1.000
_cell.length_b   1.000
_cell.length_c   1.000
_cell.angle_alpha   90.00
_cell.angle_beta   90.00
_cell.angle_gamma   90.00
#
_symmetry.space_group_name_H-M   'P 1'
#
loop_
_entity.id
_entity.type
_entity.pdbx_description
1 polymer ?
#
loop_
_entity_poly.entity_id
_entity_poly.type
_entity_poly.pdbx_seq_one_letter_code
_entity_poly.pdbx_strand_id
1 'polypeptide(L)'
;MDQSLKCLRDRIAKQIAEREAALVPLRESAQEAPTKHDRERILLTLAVLEDELAGWKKIATRIEQAVLFEPRNHRAIRMPALR
;
A
#
# COMPACT_ATOMS: atom_id res chain seq x y z
N MET A 1 11.87 -12.69 11.13
CA MET A 1 11.47 -11.32 10.72
C MET A 1 11.10 -10.58 11.97
N ASP A 2 11.45 -9.30 12.06
CA ASP A 2 11.12 -8.46 13.21
C ASP A 2 9.60 -8.39 13.38
N GLN A 3 9.08 -8.61 14.59
CA GLN A 3 7.63 -8.72 14.82
C GLN A 3 6.90 -7.40 14.51
N SER A 4 7.58 -6.28 14.72
CA SER A 4 7.19 -4.93 14.33
C SER A 4 6.94 -4.81 12.81
N LEU A 5 7.85 -5.32 11.99
CA LEU A 5 7.74 -5.30 10.52
C LEU A 5 6.56 -6.16 10.03
N LYS A 6 6.32 -7.31 10.67
CA LYS A 6 5.17 -8.16 10.34
C LYS A 6 3.86 -7.42 10.62
N CYS A 7 3.71 -6.81 11.80
CA CYS A 7 2.51 -6.03 12.14
C CYS A 7 2.28 -4.85 11.19
N LEU A 8 3.36 -4.17 10.77
CA LEU A 8 3.26 -3.08 9.80
C LEU A 8 2.76 -3.58 8.44
N ARG A 9 3.30 -4.69 7.92
CA ARG A 9 2.86 -5.29 6.65
C ARG A 9 1.40 -5.72 6.70
N ASP A 10 0.99 -6.40 7.77
CA ASP A 10 -0.39 -6.85 7.94
C ASP A 10 -1.36 -5.65 8.00
N ARG A 11 -0.97 -4.58 8.69
CA ARG A 11 -1.77 -3.34 8.75
C ARG A 11 -1.90 -2.66 7.39
N ILE A 12 -0.81 -2.57 6.62
CA ILE A 12 -0.82 -2.00 5.27
C ILE A 12 -1.70 -2.85 4.34
N ALA A 13 -1.54 -4.17 4.37
CA ALA A 13 -2.35 -5.08 3.58
C ALA A 13 -3.85 -4.94 3.89
N LYS A 14 -4.21 -4.88 5.17
CA LYS A 14 -5.59 -4.63 5.61
C LYS A 14 -6.13 -3.30 5.08
N GLN A 15 -5.35 -2.22 5.19
CA GLN A 15 -5.75 -0.90 4.72
C GLN A 15 -5.92 -0.80 3.20
N ILE A 16 -5.14 -1.57 2.43
CA ILE A 16 -5.29 -1.69 0.98
C ILE A 16 -6.58 -2.46 0.66
N ALA A 17 -6.81 -3.59 1.32
CA ALA A 17 -8.00 -4.40 1.12
C ALA A 17 -9.30 -3.65 1.47
N GLU A 18 -9.30 -2.87 2.56
CA GLU A 18 -10.44 -2.03 2.94
C GLU A 18 -10.76 -0.97 1.88
N ARG A 19 -9.72 -0.34 1.31
CA ARG A 19 -9.88 0.65 0.23
C ARG A 19 -10.37 0.00 -1.06
N GLU A 20 -9.84 -1.17 -1.42
CA GLU A 20 -10.32 -1.95 -2.56
C GLU A 20 -11.79 -2.32 -2.43
N ALA A 21 -12.19 -2.80 -1.24
CA ALA A 21 -13.57 -3.14 -0.95
C ALA A 21 -14.49 -1.90 -1.03
N ALA A 22 -14.03 -0.74 -0.57
CA ALA A 22 -14.80 0.51 -0.67
C ALA A 22 -15.01 1.00 -2.11
N LEU A 23 -14.14 0.61 -3.06
CA LEU A 23 -14.31 0.95 -4.47
C LEU A 23 -15.39 0.12 -5.17
N VAL A 24 -15.66 -1.10 -4.70
CA VAL A 24 -16.68 -2.00 -5.29
C VAL A 24 -18.06 -1.35 -5.35
N PRO A 25 -18.65 -0.85 -4.24
CA PRO A 25 -19.98 -0.23 -4.27
C PRO A 25 -20.00 1.08 -5.08
N LEU A 26 -18.88 1.79 -5.18
CA LEU A 26 -18.78 2.98 -6.05
C LEU A 26 -18.84 2.61 -7.53
N ARG A 27 -18.24 1.49 -7.94
CA ARG A 27 -18.33 0.97 -9.31
C ARG A 27 -19.75 0.52 -9.65
N GLU A 28 -20.40 -0.18 -8.71
CA GLU A 28 -21.81 -0.58 -8.84
C GLU A 28 -22.71 0.65 -8.95
N SER A 29 -22.51 1.66 -8.10
CA SER A 29 -23.23 2.93 -8.17
C SER A 29 -23.04 3.68 -9.50
N ALA A 30 -21.84 3.63 -10.09
CA ALA A 30 -21.60 4.20 -11.41
C ALA A 30 -22.40 3.49 -12.52
N GLN A 31 -22.65 2.20 -12.36
CA GLN A 31 -23.41 1.38 -13.31
C GLN A 31 -24.91 1.61 -13.19
N GLU A 32 -25.40 1.88 -11.97
CA GLU A 32 -26.80 2.18 -11.65
C GLU A 32 -27.15 3.67 -11.77
N ALA A 33 -26.18 4.53 -12.09
CA ALA A 33 -26.35 5.97 -12.13
C ALA A 33 -27.50 6.39 -13.08
N PRO A 34 -28.46 7.21 -12.62
CA PRO A 34 -29.68 7.51 -13.37
C PRO A 34 -29.44 8.42 -14.57
N THR A 35 -28.36 9.22 -14.55
CA THR A 35 -27.99 10.11 -15.64
C THR A 35 -26.54 9.89 -16.08
N LYS A 36 -26.27 10.24 -17.34
CA LYS A 36 -24.91 10.24 -17.89
C LYS A 36 -23.97 11.15 -17.08
N HIS A 37 -24.46 12.31 -16.64
CA HIS A 37 -23.66 13.25 -15.87
C HIS A 37 -23.25 12.69 -14.49
N ASP A 38 -24.19 12.05 -13.79
CA ASP A 38 -23.91 11.41 -12.50
C ASP A 38 -22.91 10.28 -12.66
N ARG A 39 -23.08 9.45 -13.70
CA ARG A 39 -22.13 8.40 -14.05
C ARG A 39 -20.72 8.95 -14.28
N GLU A 40 -20.58 10.01 -15.08
CA GLU A 40 -19.28 10.64 -15.35
C GLU A 40 -18.62 11.17 -14.07
N ARG A 41 -19.39 11.81 -13.18
CA ARG A 41 -18.86 12.28 -11.88
C ARG A 41 -18.38 11.13 -10.99
N ILE A 42 -19.14 10.03 -10.93
CA ILE A 42 -18.76 8.85 -10.14
C ILE A 42 -17.51 8.20 -10.76
N LEU A 43 -17.43 8.08 -12.08
CA LEU A 43 -16.26 7.53 -12.78
C LEU A 43 -15.00 8.38 -12.58
N LEU A 44 -15.11 9.71 -12.61
CA LEU A 44 -14.00 10.61 -12.30
C LEU A 44 -13.51 10.44 -10.87
N THR A 45 -14.45 10.28 -9.93
CA THR A 45 -14.12 10.04 -8.51
C THR A 45 -13.43 8.69 -8.34
N LEU A 46 -13.94 7.65 -8.99
CA LEU A 46 -13.33 6.31 -9.01
C LEU A 46 -11.90 6.37 -9.56
N ALA A 47 -11.67 7.08 -10.66
CA ALA A 47 -10.34 7.19 -11.27
C ALA A 47 -9.31 7.81 -10.30
N VAL A 48 -9.70 8.87 -9.56
CA VAL A 48 -8.82 9.48 -8.55
C VAL A 48 -8.50 8.50 -7.43
N LEU A 49 -9.51 7.81 -6.89
CA LEU A 49 -9.31 6.86 -5.78
C LEU A 49 -8.53 5.62 -6.22
N GLU A 50 -8.67 5.18 -7.47
CA GLU A 50 -7.88 4.09 -8.05
C GLU A 50 -6.40 4.47 -8.21
N ASP A 51 -6.11 5.71 -8.60
CA ASP A 51 -4.73 6.23 -8.68
C ASP A 51 -4.10 6.34 -7.28
N GLU A 52 -4.84 6.85 -6.30
CA GLU A 52 -4.39 6.87 -4.90
C GLU A 52 -4.08 5.46 -4.39
N LEU A 53 -4.96 4.48 -4.65
CA LEU A 53 -4.76 3.09 -4.28
C LEU A 53 -3.51 2.50 -4.95
N ALA A 54 -3.27 2.81 -6.24
CA ALA A 54 -2.06 2.40 -6.94
C ALA A 54 -0.80 2.99 -6.28
N GLY A 55 -0.87 4.25 -5.84
CA GLY A 55 0.17 4.90 -5.04
C GLY A 55 0.46 4.17 -3.73
N TRP A 56 -0.58 3.79 -2.98
CA TRP A 56 -0.44 3.01 -1.74
C TRP A 56 0.19 1.63 -1.99
N LYS A 57 -0.20 0.92 -3.05
CA LYS A 57 0.40 -0.36 -3.43
C LYS A 57 1.88 -0.21 -3.76
N LYS A 58 2.26 0.84 -4.50
CA LYS A 58 3.66 1.13 -4.82
C LYS A 58 4.49 1.38 -3.55
N ILE A 59 3.95 2.12 -2.58
CA ILE A 59 4.62 2.33 -1.29
C ILE A 59 4.78 0.99 -0.55
N ALA A 60 3.74 0.16 -0.50
CA ALA A 60 3.80 -1.15 0.12
C ALA A 60 4.91 -2.02 -0.50
N THR A 61 4.99 -2.08 -1.83
CA THR A 61 6.07 -2.79 -2.54
C THR A 61 7.46 -2.23 -2.18
N ARG A 62 7.61 -0.92 -2.08
CA ARG A 62 8.90 -0.30 -1.68
C ARG A 62 9.30 -0.68 -0.26
N ILE A 63 8.35 -0.78 0.66
CA ILE A 63 8.60 -1.24 2.03
C ILE A 63 9.08 -2.68 2.02
N GLU A 64 8.44 -3.56 1.24
CA GLU A 64 8.88 -4.96 1.10
C GLU A 64 10.28 -5.07 0.49
N GLN A 65 10.57 -4.26 -0.54
CA GLN A 65 11.91 -4.20 -1.13
C GLN A 65 12.95 -3.68 -0.13
N ALA A 66 12.65 -2.62 0.63
CA ALA A 66 13.56 -2.08 1.63
C ALA A 66 13.93 -3.13 2.71
N VAL A 67 12.97 -3.98 3.11
CA VAL A 67 13.22 -5.09 4.04
C VAL A 67 14.15 -6.15 3.43
N LEU A 68 14.09 -6.38 2.11
CA LEU A 68 15.04 -7.26 1.42
C LEU A 68 16.46 -6.66 1.33
N PHE A 69 16.56 -5.33 1.36
CA PHE A 69 17.82 -4.58 1.32
C PHE A 69 18.43 -4.28 2.69
N GLU A 70 17.83 -4.71 3.81
CA GLU A 70 18.50 -4.60 5.11
C GLU A 70 19.87 -5.31 5.03
N PRO A 71 20.99 -4.59 5.22
CA PRO A 71 22.30 -5.20 5.25
C PRO A 71 22.42 -5.95 6.57
N ARG A 72 21.92 -7.19 6.61
CA ARG A 72 21.95 -8.03 7.81
C ARG A 72 23.34 -8.35 8.33
N ASN A 73 24.42 -7.97 7.65
CA ASN A 73 25.79 -8.25 8.09
C ASN A 73 26.81 -7.25 7.50
N HIS A 74 26.86 -6.00 7.94
CA HIS A 74 28.05 -5.17 7.71
C HIS A 74 28.76 -4.86 9.03
N ARG A 75 29.62 -5.82 9.38
CA ARG A 75 30.74 -5.79 10.34
C ARG A 75 30.39 -5.50 11.79
N ALA A 76 30.42 -6.57 12.60
CA ALA A 76 31.14 -6.48 13.86
C ALA A 76 32.56 -5.98 13.55
N ILE A 77 32.79 -4.67 13.74
CA ILE A 77 34.13 -4.12 13.78
C ILE A 77 34.79 -4.77 14.99
N ARG A 78 35.62 -5.80 14.76
CA ARG A 78 36.52 -6.32 15.79
C ARG A 78 37.50 -5.19 16.11
N MET A 79 37.27 -4.49 17.20
CA MET A 79 38.27 -3.63 17.80
C MET A 79 39.50 -4.49 18.10
N PRO A 80 40.72 -4.13 17.63
CA PRO A 80 41.91 -4.74 18.17
C PRO A 80 42.01 -4.31 19.64
N ALA A 81 42.15 -5.29 20.54
CA ALA A 81 42.47 -5.01 21.93
C ALA A 81 43.77 -4.21 21.97
N LEU A 82 43.69 -2.95 22.44
CA LEU A 82 44.87 -2.17 22.77
C LEU A 82 45.54 -2.88 23.96
N ARG A 83 46.77 -3.34 23.72
CA ARG A 83 47.67 -3.87 24.76
C ARG A 83 48.07 -2.77 25.73
#